data_AF-A0A8I1T0R5-F1
#
_entry.id   AF-A0A8I1T0R5-F1
#
_cell.length_a   1.000
_cell.length_b   1.000
_cell.length_c   1.000
_cell.angle_alpha   90.00
_cell.angle_beta   90.00
_cell.angle_gamma   90.00
#
_symmetry.space_group_name_H-M   'P 1'
#
loop_
_entity.id
_entity.type
_entity.pdbx_description
1 polymer ?
#
loop_
_entity_poly.entity_id
_entity_poly.type
_entity_poly.pdbx_seq_one_letter_code
_entity_poly.pdbx_strand_id
1 'polypeptide(L)'
;MIPPNLNTHQRIVLGLVGVAIFLIQIYKFDEYGLDGSGWVIAFLVAAILILPSLSLIKAKASKETVNQEKFKGFIEQSSRVQIAFKRIQSKSEELKDLIAKVADLPNLPTLAAINNSMVEEWGRNCFIYIAALSAVAEFKKSPDFIRNQQFVVYEAQVVRHALNSSKLSAIDEGFGEQHDDNRVKTFLLRDWNLAKSSMMRFLDNLALSKQHPEEPLLEFLFEKTGVPENMRKELEVPLREFTKNTLRDFAQQ
;
A
#
# COMPACT_ATOMS: atom_id res chain seq x y z
N MET A 1 27.31 -13.17 14.83
CA MET A 1 28.26 -14.01 15.59
C MET A 1 27.59 -14.44 16.89
N ILE A 2 27.35 -15.72 17.09
CA ILE A 2 26.82 -16.25 18.36
C ILE A 2 28.01 -16.40 19.32
N PRO A 3 27.99 -15.83 20.53
CA PRO A 3 29.10 -15.96 21.47
C PRO A 3 29.28 -17.44 21.85
N PRO A 4 30.45 -18.04 21.60
CA PRO A 4 30.62 -19.49 21.71
C PRO A 4 31.01 -19.88 23.15
N ASN A 5 30.08 -19.78 24.13
CA ASN A 5 30.19 -20.51 25.41
C ASN A 5 29.03 -20.30 26.41
N LEU A 6 27.78 -20.16 25.95
CA LEU A 6 26.65 -19.99 26.87
C LEU A 6 26.21 -21.33 27.48
N ASN A 7 26.10 -21.41 28.81
CA ASN A 7 25.58 -22.59 29.52
C ASN A 7 24.05 -22.72 29.36
N THR A 8 23.49 -23.89 29.70
CA THR A 8 22.06 -24.20 29.48
C THR A 8 21.12 -23.18 30.13
N HIS A 9 21.43 -22.74 31.35
CA HIS A 9 20.61 -21.74 32.06
C HIS A 9 20.67 -20.37 31.38
N GLN A 10 21.85 -19.95 30.93
CA GLN A 10 22.02 -18.69 30.19
C GLN A 10 21.27 -18.70 28.86
N ARG A 11 21.21 -19.84 28.16
CA ARG A 11 20.44 -19.99 26.91
C ARG A 11 18.93 -19.90 27.13
N ILE A 12 18.43 -20.48 28.20
CA ILE A 12 17.00 -20.40 28.57
C ILE A 12 16.63 -18.97 28.93
N VAL A 13 17.47 -18.29 29.73
CA VAL A 13 17.27 -16.88 30.08
C VAL A 13 17.28 -15.99 28.84
N LEU A 14 18.21 -16.19 27.91
CA LEU A 14 18.25 -15.45 26.64
C LEU A 14 17.01 -15.71 25.77
N GLY A 15 16.52 -16.95 25.72
CA GLY A 15 15.27 -17.29 25.05
C GLY A 15 14.06 -16.59 25.67
N LEU A 16 13.94 -16.57 27.00
CA LEU A 16 12.88 -15.87 27.71
C LEU A 16 12.95 -14.35 27.52
N VAL A 17 14.15 -13.77 27.53
CA VAL A 17 14.37 -12.36 27.23
C VAL A 17 13.98 -12.05 25.78
N GLY A 18 14.32 -12.91 24.81
CA GLY A 18 13.91 -12.78 23.42
C GLY A 18 12.39 -12.84 23.23
N VAL A 19 11.71 -13.75 23.92
CA VAL A 19 10.23 -13.86 23.91
C VAL A 19 9.60 -12.64 24.59
N ALA A 20 10.14 -12.17 25.71
CA ALA A 20 9.63 -10.98 26.38
C ALA A 20 9.79 -9.73 25.50
N ILE A 21 10.95 -9.55 24.84
CA ILE A 21 11.15 -8.46 23.87
C ILE A 21 10.15 -8.61 22.72
N PHE A 22 9.98 -9.80 22.15
CA PHE A 22 9.03 -10.04 21.07
C PHE A 22 7.58 -9.71 21.48
N LEU A 23 7.14 -10.14 22.67
CA LEU A 23 5.80 -9.84 23.19
C LEU A 23 5.60 -8.36 23.50
N ILE A 24 6.60 -7.70 24.09
CA ILE A 24 6.56 -6.24 24.33
C ILE A 24 6.50 -5.49 23.00
N GLN A 25 7.20 -5.98 21.97
CA GLN A 25 7.15 -5.38 20.64
C GLN A 25 5.79 -5.62 19.97
N ILE A 26 5.17 -6.80 20.09
CA ILE A 26 3.80 -7.04 19.62
C ILE A 26 2.79 -6.14 20.34
N TYR A 27 2.93 -5.98 21.65
CA TYR A 27 2.09 -5.11 22.46
C TYR A 27 2.24 -3.63 22.04
N LYS A 28 3.48 -3.16 21.85
CA LYS A 28 3.75 -1.80 21.34
C LYS A 28 3.36 -1.62 19.86
N PHE A 29 3.34 -2.70 19.09
CA PHE A 29 2.89 -2.70 17.69
C PHE A 29 1.38 -2.42 17.59
N ASP A 30 0.61 -2.87 18.59
CA ASP A 30 -0.83 -2.63 18.72
C ASP A 30 -1.14 -1.19 19.19
N GLU A 31 -0.33 -0.64 20.11
CA GLU A 31 -0.57 0.69 20.69
C GLU A 31 0.01 1.89 19.90
N TYR A 32 1.18 1.75 19.24
CA TYR A 32 1.92 2.92 18.72
C TYR A 32 2.23 2.93 17.22
N GLY A 33 1.78 1.93 16.45
CA GLY A 33 1.83 1.95 14.98
C GLY A 33 3.15 2.47 14.36
N LEU A 34 4.15 1.60 14.21
CA LEU A 34 5.31 1.71 13.31
C LEU A 34 5.87 3.12 12.98
N ASP A 35 6.80 3.61 13.80
CA ASP A 35 7.80 4.58 13.34
C ASP A 35 9.23 4.01 13.43
N GLY A 36 9.96 4.07 12.30
CA GLY A 36 11.38 3.69 12.16
C GLY A 36 11.67 2.24 11.71
N SER A 37 12.83 2.00 11.08
CA SER A 37 13.33 0.66 10.69
C SER A 37 13.75 -0.24 11.87
N GLY A 38 13.62 0.28 13.10
CA GLY A 38 14.01 -0.40 14.34
C GLY A 38 13.21 -1.68 14.62
N TRP A 39 11.97 -1.80 14.16
CA TRP A 39 11.17 -3.02 14.36
C TRP A 39 11.78 -4.23 13.62
N VAL A 40 12.26 -4.05 12.38
CA VAL A 40 12.89 -5.13 11.60
C VAL A 40 14.17 -5.61 12.29
N ILE A 41 14.97 -4.67 12.81
CA ILE A 41 16.18 -4.98 13.57
C ILE A 41 15.82 -5.65 14.90
N ALA A 42 14.76 -5.22 15.58
CA ALA A 42 14.29 -5.83 16.83
C ALA A 42 13.78 -7.26 16.65
N PHE A 43 13.04 -7.56 15.56
CA PHE A 43 12.65 -8.94 15.22
C PHE A 43 13.86 -9.80 14.84
N LEU A 44 14.85 -9.24 14.13
CA LEU A 44 16.12 -9.92 13.85
C LEU A 44 16.89 -10.23 15.14
N VAL A 45 16.99 -9.27 16.06
CA VAL A 45 17.66 -9.46 17.35
C VAL A 45 16.91 -10.48 18.22
N ALA A 46 15.58 -10.42 18.28
CA ALA A 46 14.76 -11.41 18.99
C ALA A 46 14.95 -12.82 18.40
N ALA A 47 14.96 -12.95 17.07
CA ALA A 47 15.22 -14.23 16.40
C ALA A 47 16.63 -14.77 16.70
N ILE A 48 17.65 -13.90 16.71
CA ILE A 48 19.03 -14.25 17.06
C ILE A 48 19.16 -14.70 18.52
N LEU A 49 18.40 -14.09 19.43
CA LEU A 49 18.41 -14.44 20.86
C LEU A 49 17.65 -15.74 21.17
N ILE A 50 16.66 -16.11 20.35
CA ILE A 50 15.89 -17.35 20.51
C ILE A 50 16.62 -18.55 19.87
N LEU A 51 17.46 -18.33 18.85
CA LEU A 51 18.23 -19.36 18.14
C LEU A 51 19.02 -20.35 19.04
N PRO A 52 19.73 -19.93 20.11
CA PRO A 52 20.43 -20.84 21.02
C PRO A 52 19.50 -21.72 21.87
N SER A 53 18.24 -21.30 22.08
CA SER A 53 17.24 -22.09 22.80
C SER A 53 16.57 -23.14 21.88
N LEU A 54 16.48 -22.84 20.58
CA LEU A 54 15.99 -23.77 19.56
C LEU A 54 16.99 -24.90 19.24
N SER A 55 18.29 -24.72 19.53
CA SER A 55 19.28 -25.80 19.36
C SER A 55 19.09 -26.97 20.32
N LEU A 56 18.40 -26.79 21.45
CA LEU A 56 18.02 -27.86 22.38
C LEU A 56 16.88 -28.75 21.84
N ILE A 57 16.07 -28.21 20.93
CA ILE A 57 14.95 -28.94 20.29
C ILE A 57 15.46 -29.75 19.07
N LYS A 58 16.69 -29.48 18.61
CA LYS A 58 17.28 -29.97 17.37
C LYS A 58 17.94 -31.36 17.45
N ALA A 59 17.53 -32.22 18.38
CA ALA A 59 17.99 -33.61 18.42
C ALA A 59 17.01 -34.61 17.77
N LYS A 60 15.83 -34.18 17.29
CA LYS A 60 14.85 -35.13 16.75
C LYS A 60 13.89 -34.54 15.71
N ALA A 61 14.41 -34.10 14.56
CA ALA A 61 13.74 -34.19 13.25
C ALA A 61 14.57 -33.49 12.15
N SER A 62 15.26 -34.31 11.37
CA SER A 62 15.34 -34.29 9.90
C SER A 62 14.63 -33.15 9.13
N LYS A 63 15.39 -32.55 8.17
CA LYS A 63 15.04 -31.65 7.04
C LYS A 63 15.19 -30.12 7.24
N GLU A 64 16.44 -29.67 7.17
CA GLU A 64 16.84 -28.33 6.73
C GLU A 64 16.68 -28.17 5.20
N THR A 65 15.46 -27.94 4.73
CA THR A 65 15.20 -27.39 3.37
C THR A 65 14.02 -26.43 3.33
N VAL A 66 13.18 -26.37 4.38
CA VAL A 66 11.92 -25.61 4.38
C VAL A 66 12.10 -24.10 4.66
N ASN A 67 13.24 -23.65 5.18
CA ASN A 67 13.43 -22.25 5.58
C ASN A 67 14.05 -21.34 4.50
N GLN A 68 14.78 -21.86 3.51
CA GLN A 68 15.36 -21.03 2.45
C GLN A 68 14.35 -20.69 1.33
N GLU A 69 13.48 -21.63 0.95
CA GLU A 69 12.42 -21.35 -0.04
C GLU A 69 11.37 -20.38 0.48
N LYS A 70 10.97 -20.47 1.76
CA LYS A 70 10.07 -19.48 2.37
C LYS A 70 10.69 -18.09 2.44
N PHE A 71 11.99 -17.99 2.75
CA PHE A 71 12.69 -16.71 2.81
C PHE A 71 12.93 -16.11 1.42
N LYS A 72 13.28 -16.94 0.42
CA LYS A 72 13.39 -16.53 -0.99
C LYS A 72 12.03 -16.09 -1.55
N GLY A 73 10.97 -16.84 -1.26
CA GLY A 73 9.59 -16.49 -1.60
C GLY A 73 9.16 -15.16 -0.98
N PHE A 74 9.54 -14.88 0.27
CA PHE A 74 9.27 -13.59 0.91
C PHE A 74 10.03 -12.42 0.27
N ILE A 75 11.30 -12.60 -0.10
CA ILE A 75 12.11 -11.58 -0.79
C ILE A 75 11.56 -11.31 -2.21
N GLU A 76 11.24 -12.35 -2.97
CA GLU A 76 10.66 -12.22 -4.31
C GLU A 76 9.24 -11.63 -4.27
N GLN A 77 8.45 -11.95 -3.25
CA GLN A 77 7.15 -11.33 -3.05
C GLN A 77 7.28 -9.86 -2.68
N SER A 78 8.23 -9.50 -1.82
CA SER A 78 8.54 -8.10 -1.46
C SER A 78 9.01 -7.29 -2.68
N SER A 79 9.86 -7.87 -3.54
CA SER A 79 10.33 -7.18 -4.76
C SER A 79 9.23 -7.01 -5.80
N ARG A 80 8.39 -8.03 -6.02
CA ARG A 80 7.22 -7.94 -6.92
C ARG A 80 6.21 -6.90 -6.45
N VAL A 81 5.93 -6.88 -5.13
CA VAL A 81 5.08 -5.87 -4.50
C VAL A 81 5.66 -4.47 -4.73
N GLN A 82 6.95 -4.25 -4.47
CA GLN A 82 7.57 -2.95 -4.69
C GLN A 82 7.53 -2.51 -6.17
N ILE A 83 7.72 -3.43 -7.11
CA ILE A 83 7.60 -3.14 -8.55
C ILE A 83 6.16 -2.74 -8.91
N ALA A 84 5.17 -3.49 -8.41
CA ALA A 84 3.76 -3.18 -8.61
C ALA A 84 3.40 -1.78 -8.07
N PHE A 85 3.85 -1.45 -6.85
CA PHE A 85 3.57 -0.15 -6.23
C PHE A 85 4.32 1.01 -6.88
N LYS A 86 5.55 0.80 -7.38
CA LYS A 86 6.24 1.81 -8.21
C LYS A 86 5.47 2.10 -9.48
N ARG A 87 4.86 1.09 -10.10
CA ARG A 87 4.06 1.28 -11.31
C ARG A 87 2.74 1.99 -11.00
N ILE A 88 2.09 1.63 -9.90
CA ILE A 88 0.90 2.35 -9.40
C ILE A 88 1.26 3.83 -9.21
N GLN A 89 2.40 4.11 -8.57
CA GLN A 89 2.88 5.47 -8.36
C GLN A 89 3.16 6.21 -9.68
N SER A 90 3.86 5.59 -10.63
CA SER A 90 4.10 6.21 -11.95
C SER A 90 2.79 6.56 -12.67
N LYS A 91 1.83 5.63 -12.68
CA LYS A 91 0.54 5.84 -13.33
C LYS A 91 -0.34 6.83 -12.58
N SER A 92 -0.18 6.98 -11.25
CA SER A 92 -0.91 8.01 -10.50
C SER A 92 -0.39 9.40 -10.80
N GLU A 93 0.92 9.56 -11.02
CA GLU A 93 1.48 10.84 -11.49
C GLU A 93 1.00 11.17 -12.91
N GLU A 94 1.03 10.21 -13.84
CA GLU A 94 0.49 10.41 -15.20
C GLU A 94 -0.99 10.84 -15.18
N LEU A 95 -1.81 10.22 -14.31
CA LEU A 95 -3.21 10.58 -14.15
C LEU A 95 -3.39 11.97 -13.53
N LYS A 96 -2.59 12.31 -12.52
CA LYS A 96 -2.61 13.62 -11.87
C LYS A 96 -2.30 14.72 -12.88
N ASP A 97 -1.26 14.52 -13.70
CA ASP A 97 -0.87 15.47 -14.75
C ASP A 97 -1.96 15.63 -15.82
N LEU A 98 -2.62 14.54 -16.20
CA LEU A 98 -3.76 14.57 -17.12
C LEU A 98 -4.91 15.43 -16.57
N ILE A 99 -5.27 15.24 -15.30
CA ILE A 99 -6.33 16.02 -14.63
C ILE A 99 -5.91 17.49 -14.52
N ALA A 100 -4.68 17.75 -14.07
CA ALA A 100 -4.17 19.11 -13.91
C ALA A 100 -4.11 19.89 -15.23
N LYS A 101 -3.75 19.23 -16.33
CA LYS A 101 -3.70 19.84 -17.66
C LYS A 101 -5.08 20.30 -18.15
N VAL A 102 -6.14 19.57 -17.85
CA VAL A 102 -7.51 19.93 -18.27
C VAL A 102 -8.15 20.91 -17.27
N ALA A 103 -7.81 20.81 -15.99
CA ALA A 103 -8.34 21.69 -14.96
C ALA A 103 -7.84 23.15 -15.05
N ASP A 104 -6.82 23.43 -15.88
CA ASP A 104 -6.21 24.75 -16.13
C ASP A 104 -6.14 25.61 -14.85
N LEU A 105 -5.58 25.03 -13.78
CA LEU A 105 -5.54 25.68 -12.47
C LEU A 105 -4.78 27.01 -12.60
N PRO A 106 -5.44 28.17 -12.40
CA PRO A 106 -4.81 29.45 -12.60
C PRO A 106 -3.66 29.61 -11.60
N ASN A 107 -2.45 29.78 -12.11
CA ASN A 107 -1.24 29.93 -11.31
C ASN A 107 -1.15 31.36 -10.74
N LEU A 108 -2.08 31.69 -9.85
CA LEU A 108 -2.12 32.96 -9.14
C LEU A 108 -1.34 32.83 -7.83
N PRO A 109 -0.37 33.73 -7.54
CA PRO A 109 0.43 33.66 -6.31
C PRO A 109 -0.41 33.63 -5.03
N THR A 110 -1.57 34.29 -5.03
CA THR A 110 -2.52 34.32 -3.91
C THR A 110 -3.26 33.01 -3.68
N LEU A 111 -3.34 32.14 -4.69
CA LEU A 111 -3.98 30.83 -4.62
C LEU A 111 -2.97 29.67 -4.66
N ALA A 112 -1.67 29.96 -4.73
CA ALA A 112 -0.63 28.94 -4.88
C ALA A 112 -0.68 27.85 -3.78
N ALA A 113 -0.89 28.25 -2.52
CA ALA A 113 -1.02 27.30 -1.41
C ALA A 113 -2.29 26.41 -1.52
N ILE A 114 -3.40 26.98 -2.01
CA ILE A 114 -4.65 26.24 -2.23
C ILE A 114 -4.50 25.28 -3.41
N ASN A 115 -3.88 25.75 -4.50
CA ASN A 115 -3.58 24.93 -5.67
C ASN A 115 -2.65 23.76 -5.32
N ASN A 116 -1.60 24.00 -4.52
CA ASN A 116 -0.69 22.95 -4.08
C ASN A 116 -1.41 21.89 -3.24
N SER A 117 -2.23 22.32 -2.27
CA SER A 117 -3.03 21.40 -1.45
C SER A 117 -4.01 20.58 -2.31
N MET A 118 -4.68 21.20 -3.28
CA MET A 118 -5.56 20.48 -4.22
C MET A 118 -4.80 19.45 -5.06
N VAL A 119 -3.62 19.80 -5.57
CA VAL A 119 -2.78 18.89 -6.38
C VAL A 119 -2.28 17.72 -5.54
N GLU A 120 -1.96 17.91 -4.26
CA GLU A 120 -1.60 16.82 -3.36
C GLU A 120 -2.79 15.88 -3.10
N GLU A 121 -3.97 16.45 -2.80
CA GLU A 121 -5.21 15.69 -2.64
C GLU A 121 -5.52 14.88 -3.91
N TRP A 122 -5.31 15.46 -5.08
CA TRP A 122 -5.45 14.75 -6.35
C TRP A 122 -4.45 13.61 -6.47
N GLY A 123 -3.18 13.83 -6.10
CA GLY A 123 -2.15 12.78 -6.12
C GLY A 123 -2.57 11.55 -5.33
N ARG A 124 -3.10 11.73 -4.10
CA ARG A 124 -3.57 10.62 -3.27
C ARG A 124 -4.77 9.89 -3.88
N ASN A 125 -5.74 10.65 -4.40
CA ASN A 125 -6.94 10.06 -5.00
C ASN A 125 -6.64 9.35 -6.33
N CYS A 126 -5.69 9.88 -7.11
CA CYS A 126 -5.15 9.21 -8.29
C CYS A 126 -4.47 7.91 -7.90
N PHE A 127 -3.64 7.91 -6.85
CA PHE A 127 -3.00 6.68 -6.36
C PHE A 127 -4.01 5.60 -5.97
N ILE A 128 -5.05 5.97 -5.20
CA ILE A 128 -6.13 5.05 -4.81
C ILE A 128 -6.88 4.51 -6.04
N TYR A 129 -7.18 5.38 -7.01
CA TYR A 129 -7.83 5.00 -8.26
C TYR A 129 -6.99 3.99 -9.07
N ILE A 130 -5.69 4.24 -9.24
CA ILE A 130 -4.78 3.35 -9.96
C ILE A 130 -4.60 2.01 -9.22
N ALA A 131 -4.56 2.03 -7.90
CA ALA A 131 -4.54 0.80 -7.10
C ALA A 131 -5.82 -0.03 -7.32
N ALA A 132 -6.99 0.61 -7.39
CA ALA A 132 -8.23 -0.09 -7.75
C ALA A 132 -8.15 -0.71 -9.17
N LEU A 133 -7.58 0.00 -10.15
CA LEU A 133 -7.38 -0.57 -11.50
C LEU A 133 -6.40 -1.75 -11.50
N SER A 134 -5.32 -1.68 -10.72
CA SER A 134 -4.39 -2.80 -10.56
C SER A 134 -5.10 -4.01 -9.94
N ALA A 135 -5.96 -3.82 -8.95
CA ALA A 135 -6.78 -4.91 -8.39
C ALA A 135 -7.78 -5.50 -9.39
N VAL A 136 -8.39 -4.67 -10.26
CA VAL A 136 -9.25 -5.16 -11.36
C VAL A 136 -8.45 -6.01 -12.34
N ALA A 137 -7.23 -5.60 -12.69
CA ALA A 137 -6.36 -6.37 -13.57
C ALA A 137 -5.97 -7.72 -12.95
N GLU A 138 -5.65 -7.75 -11.66
CA GLU A 138 -5.37 -9.01 -10.95
C GLU A 138 -6.60 -9.91 -10.85
N PHE A 139 -7.79 -9.34 -10.60
CA PHE A 139 -9.04 -10.11 -10.63
C PHE A 139 -9.30 -10.75 -12.00
N LYS A 140 -9.00 -10.06 -13.10
CA LYS A 140 -9.15 -10.62 -14.46
C LYS A 140 -8.23 -11.82 -14.70
N LYS A 141 -7.08 -11.88 -14.04
CA LYS A 141 -6.16 -13.04 -14.10
C LYS A 141 -6.58 -14.16 -13.14
N SER A 142 -7.04 -13.78 -11.95
CA SER A 142 -7.43 -14.68 -10.87
C SER A 142 -8.70 -14.16 -10.20
N PRO A 143 -9.89 -14.67 -10.58
CA PRO A 143 -11.17 -14.20 -10.02
C PRO A 143 -11.28 -14.37 -8.49
N ASP A 144 -10.51 -15.28 -7.89
CA ASP A 144 -10.49 -15.47 -6.44
C ASP A 144 -9.63 -14.43 -5.71
N PHE A 145 -8.87 -13.59 -6.42
CA PHE A 145 -7.99 -12.57 -5.84
C PHE A 145 -8.72 -11.72 -4.80
N ILE A 146 -9.83 -11.09 -5.15
CA ILE A 146 -10.58 -10.18 -4.28
C ILE A 146 -11.20 -10.85 -3.04
N ARG A 147 -11.25 -12.19 -3.01
CA ARG A 147 -11.82 -13.00 -1.91
C ARG A 147 -10.76 -13.61 -1.01
N ASN A 148 -9.48 -13.50 -1.38
CA ASN A 148 -8.39 -14.18 -0.68
C ASN A 148 -7.63 -13.23 0.28
N GLN A 149 -6.76 -13.80 1.11
CA GLN A 149 -5.93 -13.03 2.05
C GLN A 149 -4.92 -12.11 1.35
N GLN A 150 -4.54 -12.40 0.10
CA GLN A 150 -3.62 -11.55 -0.66
C GLN A 150 -4.24 -10.20 -0.97
N PHE A 151 -5.55 -10.13 -1.22
CA PHE A 151 -6.25 -8.87 -1.38
C PHE A 151 -6.26 -8.06 -0.08
N VAL A 152 -6.51 -8.67 1.08
CA VAL A 152 -6.42 -7.95 2.38
C VAL A 152 -5.03 -7.35 2.60
N VAL A 153 -3.98 -8.09 2.26
CA VAL A 153 -2.60 -7.61 2.32
C VAL A 153 -2.37 -6.46 1.33
N TYR A 154 -2.93 -6.56 0.12
CA TYR A 154 -2.89 -5.50 -0.89
C TYR A 154 -3.56 -4.22 -0.38
N GLU A 155 -4.75 -4.30 0.21
CA GLU A 155 -5.46 -3.16 0.81
C GLU A 155 -4.60 -2.46 1.86
N ALA A 156 -4.00 -3.22 2.77
CA ALA A 156 -3.12 -2.68 3.79
C ALA A 156 -1.90 -1.96 3.20
N GLN A 157 -1.35 -2.49 2.10
CA GLN A 157 -0.22 -1.87 1.41
C GLN A 157 -0.62 -0.59 0.67
N VAL A 158 -1.78 -0.55 0.03
CA VAL A 158 -2.31 0.68 -0.60
C VAL A 158 -2.43 1.80 0.43
N VAL A 159 -3.09 1.53 1.56
CA VAL A 159 -3.26 2.53 2.63
C VAL A 159 -1.92 2.97 3.19
N ARG A 160 -0.99 2.03 3.42
CA ARG A 160 0.35 2.35 3.93
C ARG A 160 1.16 3.21 2.96
N HIS A 161 1.12 2.91 1.67
CA HIS A 161 1.83 3.69 0.66
C HIS A 161 1.25 5.10 0.54
N ALA A 162 -0.08 5.25 0.52
CA ALA A 162 -0.72 6.56 0.49
C ALA A 162 -0.43 7.38 1.76
N LEU A 163 -0.40 6.74 2.94
CA LEU A 163 -0.03 7.38 4.21
C LEU A 163 1.41 7.88 4.18
N ASN A 164 2.36 7.02 3.78
CA ASN A 164 3.77 7.42 3.66
C ASN A 164 3.95 8.57 2.69
N SER A 165 3.23 8.57 1.56
CA SER A 165 3.29 9.67 0.58
C SER A 165 2.78 10.98 1.17
N SER A 166 1.69 10.93 1.96
CA SER A 166 1.13 12.12 2.63
C SER A 166 2.06 12.64 3.73
N LYS A 167 2.70 11.75 4.50
CA LYS A 167 3.70 12.13 5.51
C LYS A 167 4.90 12.82 4.88
N LEU A 168 5.40 12.31 3.75
CA LEU A 168 6.51 12.93 3.02
C LEU A 168 6.12 14.31 2.48
N SER A 169 4.92 14.46 1.89
CA SER A 169 4.43 15.75 1.42
C SER A 169 4.33 16.77 2.55
N ALA A 170 3.76 16.38 3.70
CA ALA A 170 3.67 17.25 4.86
C ALA A 170 5.06 17.69 5.39
N ILE A 171 6.07 16.82 5.32
CA ILE A 171 7.45 17.16 5.69
C ILE A 171 8.01 18.19 4.70
N ASP A 172 7.86 17.95 3.40
CA ASP A 172 8.37 18.83 2.34
C ASP A 172 7.73 20.24 2.39
N GLU A 173 6.49 20.33 2.85
CA GLU A 173 5.76 21.59 3.06
C GLU A 173 6.04 22.26 4.42
N GLY A 174 6.83 21.63 5.30
CA GLY A 174 7.19 22.17 6.61
C GLY A 174 6.12 21.97 7.71
N PHE A 175 5.13 21.11 7.49
CA PHE A 175 4.06 20.77 8.43
C PHE A 175 4.17 19.35 9.02
N GLY A 176 5.34 18.70 8.89
CA GLY A 176 5.54 17.31 9.32
C GLY A 176 5.18 17.03 10.78
N GLU A 177 5.42 17.97 11.70
CA GLU A 177 5.06 17.83 13.13
C GLU A 177 3.54 17.91 13.38
N GLN A 178 2.78 18.44 12.43
CA GLN A 178 1.31 18.55 12.49
C GLN A 178 0.62 17.38 11.77
N HIS A 179 1.39 16.47 11.19
CA HIS A 179 0.88 15.30 10.49
C HIS A 179 0.34 14.26 11.49
N ASP A 180 -0.97 14.08 11.50
CA ASP A 180 -1.65 13.08 12.32
C ASP A 180 -1.87 11.79 11.51
N ASP A 181 -0.96 10.83 11.67
CA ASP A 181 -0.99 9.54 10.98
C ASP A 181 -2.33 8.80 11.18
N ASN A 182 -2.94 8.89 12.37
CA ASN A 182 -4.20 8.21 12.67
C ASN A 182 -5.36 8.85 11.91
N ARG A 183 -5.45 10.18 11.94
CA ARG A 183 -6.47 10.93 11.22
C ARG A 183 -6.36 10.71 9.70
N VAL A 184 -5.15 10.79 9.14
CA VAL A 184 -4.92 10.57 7.71
C VAL A 184 -5.26 9.14 7.33
N LYS A 185 -4.85 8.14 8.13
CA LYS A 185 -5.21 6.73 7.92
C LYS A 185 -6.72 6.50 7.90
N THR A 186 -7.49 7.14 8.79
CA THR A 186 -8.97 7.05 8.78
C THR A 186 -9.55 7.57 7.47
N PHE A 187 -9.04 8.70 6.96
CA PHE A 187 -9.49 9.24 5.66
C PHE A 187 -9.12 8.31 4.51
N LEU A 188 -7.89 7.80 4.47
CA LEU A 188 -7.41 6.89 3.43
C LEU A 188 -8.21 5.57 3.41
N LEU A 189 -8.55 5.02 4.58
CA LEU A 189 -9.38 3.83 4.67
C LEU A 189 -10.79 4.08 4.13
N ARG A 190 -11.39 5.24 4.43
CA ARG A 190 -12.69 5.63 3.89
C ARG A 190 -12.62 5.74 2.37
N ASP A 191 -11.62 6.43 1.84
CA ASP A 191 -11.49 6.65 0.40
C ASP A 191 -11.16 5.35 -0.34
N TRP A 192 -10.33 4.48 0.23
CA TRP A 192 -10.12 3.11 -0.27
C TRP A 192 -11.42 2.30 -0.30
N ASN A 193 -12.22 2.34 0.76
CA ASN A 193 -13.49 1.60 0.81
C ASN A 193 -14.49 2.09 -0.26
N LEU A 194 -14.53 3.40 -0.52
CA LEU A 194 -15.32 3.97 -1.62
C LEU A 194 -14.78 3.51 -2.98
N ALA A 195 -13.47 3.58 -3.19
CA ALA A 195 -12.83 3.10 -4.41
C ALA A 195 -13.09 1.60 -4.64
N LYS A 196 -13.01 0.79 -3.59
CA LYS A 196 -13.32 -0.65 -3.60
C LYS A 196 -14.78 -0.90 -3.97
N SER A 197 -15.74 -0.17 -3.41
CA SER A 197 -17.15 -0.31 -3.80
C SER A 197 -17.36 0.01 -5.29
N SER A 198 -16.73 1.08 -5.77
CA SER A 198 -16.75 1.46 -7.19
C SER A 198 -16.05 0.44 -8.08
N MET A 199 -14.94 -0.13 -7.62
CA MET A 199 -14.23 -1.23 -8.28
C MET A 199 -15.11 -2.47 -8.43
N MET A 200 -15.86 -2.85 -7.39
CA MET A 200 -16.79 -3.99 -7.44
C MET A 200 -17.90 -3.73 -8.48
N ARG A 201 -18.48 -2.53 -8.49
CA ARG A 201 -19.48 -2.14 -9.51
C ARG A 201 -18.90 -2.15 -10.92
N PHE A 202 -17.63 -1.77 -11.10
CA PHE A 202 -16.93 -1.89 -12.38
C PHE A 202 -16.80 -3.36 -12.80
N LEU A 203 -16.40 -4.27 -11.90
CA LEU A 203 -16.34 -5.70 -12.19
C LEU A 203 -17.71 -6.26 -12.59
N ASP A 204 -18.78 -5.87 -11.91
CA ASP A 204 -20.14 -6.26 -12.27
C ASP A 204 -20.53 -5.73 -13.66
N ASN A 205 -20.18 -4.48 -13.97
CA ASN A 205 -20.43 -3.90 -15.30
C ASN A 205 -19.66 -4.61 -16.42
N LEU A 206 -18.42 -5.05 -16.15
CA LEU A 206 -17.63 -5.86 -17.08
C LEU A 206 -18.31 -7.21 -17.33
N ALA A 207 -18.79 -7.88 -16.28
CA ALA A 207 -19.50 -9.15 -16.40
C ALA A 207 -20.80 -9.02 -17.22
N LEU A 208 -21.49 -7.88 -17.08
CA LEU A 208 -22.70 -7.54 -17.83
C LEU A 208 -22.44 -6.96 -19.24
N SER A 209 -21.17 -6.86 -19.67
CA SER A 209 -20.79 -6.29 -20.98
C SER A 209 -21.38 -4.91 -21.25
N LYS A 210 -21.46 -4.04 -20.22
CA LYS A 210 -21.94 -2.66 -20.42
C LYS A 210 -21.00 -1.88 -21.34
N GLN A 211 -21.53 -0.86 -22.02
CA GLN A 211 -20.76 -0.01 -22.94
C GLN A 211 -19.62 0.77 -22.25
N HIS A 212 -19.88 1.26 -21.03
CA HIS A 212 -18.93 2.02 -20.21
C HIS A 212 -18.79 1.34 -18.84
N PRO A 213 -18.07 0.22 -18.76
CA PRO A 213 -18.00 -0.54 -17.52
C PRO A 213 -17.25 0.22 -16.41
N GLU A 214 -16.26 1.05 -16.77
CA GLU A 214 -15.41 1.85 -15.88
C GLU A 214 -16.11 2.99 -15.17
N GLU A 215 -17.34 3.34 -15.56
CA GLU A 215 -18.08 4.51 -15.07
C GLU A 215 -18.05 4.67 -13.54
N PRO A 216 -18.30 3.64 -12.71
CA PRO A 216 -18.32 3.80 -11.26
C PRO A 216 -16.98 4.24 -10.66
N LEU A 217 -15.85 3.82 -11.26
CA LEU A 217 -14.53 4.25 -10.82
C LEU A 217 -14.23 5.68 -11.28
N LEU A 218 -14.69 6.09 -12.45
CA LEU A 218 -14.56 7.47 -12.92
C LEU A 218 -15.40 8.43 -12.05
N GLU A 219 -16.61 8.04 -11.68
CA GLU A 219 -17.45 8.78 -10.72
C GLU A 219 -16.71 9.00 -9.39
N PHE A 220 -16.09 7.94 -8.85
CA PHE A 220 -15.24 8.05 -7.65
C PHE A 220 -14.12 9.08 -7.85
N LEU A 221 -13.39 9.01 -8.98
CA LEU A 221 -12.29 9.93 -9.25
C LEU A 221 -12.78 11.37 -9.36
N PHE A 222 -13.89 11.62 -10.07
CA PHE A 222 -14.46 12.96 -10.22
C PHE A 222 -15.02 13.53 -8.91
N GLU A 223 -15.61 12.70 -8.06
CA GLU A 223 -16.07 13.12 -6.74
C GLU A 223 -14.88 13.52 -5.86
N LYS A 224 -13.82 12.72 -5.87
CA LYS A 224 -12.66 12.92 -4.99
C LYS A 224 -11.72 14.02 -5.43
N THR A 225 -11.62 14.24 -6.73
CA THR A 225 -10.83 15.36 -7.27
C THR A 225 -11.62 16.68 -7.25
N GLY A 226 -12.94 16.63 -7.05
CA GLY A 226 -13.77 17.84 -7.00
C GLY A 226 -13.79 18.60 -8.33
N VAL A 227 -13.48 17.93 -9.44
CA VAL A 227 -13.47 18.53 -10.78
C VAL A 227 -14.87 19.04 -11.13
N PRO A 228 -15.02 20.32 -11.49
CA PRO A 228 -16.29 20.91 -11.92
C PRO A 228 -16.95 20.17 -13.08
N GLU A 229 -18.28 20.14 -13.11
CA GLU A 229 -19.06 19.39 -14.08
C GLU A 229 -18.76 19.77 -15.55
N ASN A 230 -18.43 21.03 -15.82
CA ASN A 230 -18.02 21.48 -17.15
C ASN A 230 -16.71 20.83 -17.60
N MET A 231 -15.74 20.64 -16.68
CA MET A 231 -14.47 19.98 -16.96
C MET A 231 -14.59 18.45 -16.99
N ARG A 232 -15.58 17.87 -16.31
CA ARG A 232 -15.82 16.41 -16.35
C ARG A 232 -16.05 15.91 -17.76
N LYS A 233 -16.85 16.63 -18.55
CA LYS A 233 -17.14 16.27 -19.96
C LYS A 233 -15.88 16.28 -20.82
N GLU A 234 -14.96 17.22 -20.56
CA GLU A 234 -13.68 17.32 -21.28
C GLU A 234 -12.71 16.20 -20.85
N LEU A 235 -12.80 15.76 -19.60
CA LEU A 235 -11.97 14.68 -19.04
C LEU A 235 -12.51 13.28 -19.31
N GLU A 236 -13.80 13.12 -19.57
CA GLU A 236 -14.46 11.81 -19.66
C GLU A 236 -13.81 10.89 -20.71
N VAL A 237 -13.63 11.38 -21.94
CA VAL A 237 -13.03 10.59 -23.03
C VAL A 237 -11.55 10.28 -22.76
N PRO A 238 -10.68 11.27 -22.43
CA PRO A 238 -9.29 11.00 -22.07
C PRO A 238 -9.14 10.04 -20.90
N LEU A 239 -9.96 10.17 -19.85
CA LEU A 239 -9.90 9.31 -18.68
C LEU A 239 -10.31 7.87 -19.02
N ARG A 240 -11.36 7.66 -19.81
CA ARG A 240 -11.73 6.30 -20.27
C ARG A 240 -10.62 5.65 -21.07
N GLU A 241 -9.98 6.39 -21.97
CA GLU A 241 -8.83 5.88 -22.73
C GLU A 241 -7.66 5.53 -21.80
N PHE A 242 -7.34 6.43 -20.87
CA PHE A 242 -6.32 6.22 -19.86
C PHE A 242 -6.61 4.97 -19.00
N THR A 243 -7.84 4.78 -18.53
CA THR A 243 -8.28 3.60 -17.77
C THR A 243 -8.06 2.32 -18.56
N LYS A 244 -8.49 2.30 -19.82
CA LYS A 244 -8.38 1.13 -20.70
C LYS A 244 -6.92 0.77 -20.96
N ASN A 245 -6.08 1.76 -21.23
CA ASN A 245 -4.65 1.56 -21.44
C ASN A 245 -3.96 1.09 -20.16
N THR A 246 -4.30 1.68 -19.01
CA THR A 246 -3.77 1.30 -17.70
C THR A 246 -4.13 -0.15 -17.32
N LEU A 247 -5.36 -0.58 -17.59
CA LEU A 247 -5.77 -1.97 -17.36
C LEU A 247 -5.03 -2.95 -18.27
N ARG A 248 -4.85 -2.62 -19.55
CA ARG A 248 -4.06 -3.43 -20.49
C ARG A 248 -2.62 -3.56 -20.02
N ASP A 249 -2.05 -2.44 -19.60
CA ASP A 249 -0.71 -2.32 -19.05
C ASP A 249 -0.50 -3.26 -17.84
N PHE A 250 -1.41 -3.24 -16.87
CA PHE A 250 -1.35 -4.14 -15.71
C PHE A 250 -1.64 -5.61 -16.07
N ALA A 251 -2.44 -5.87 -17.09
CA ALA A 251 -2.78 -7.23 -17.53
C ALA A 251 -1.62 -7.96 -18.25
N GLN A 252 -0.66 -7.25 -18.83
CA GLN A 252 0.50 -7.83 -19.54
C GLN A 252 1.63 -8.36 -18.61
N GLN A 253 1.40 -8.35 -17.29
CA GLN A 253 2.32 -8.88 -16.27
C GLN A 253 1.94 -10.29 -15.85
#